data_AF-A0A7X9JEY5-F1
#
_entry.id   AF-A0A7X9JEY5-F1
#
_cell.length_a   1.000
_cell.length_b   1.000
_cell.length_c   1.000
_cell.angle_alpha   90.00
_cell.angle_beta   90.00
_cell.angle_gamma   90.00
#
_symmetry.space_group_name_H-M   'P 1'
#
loop_
_entity.id
_entity.type
_entity.pdbx_description
1 polymer ?
#
loop_
_entity_poly.entity_id
_entity_poly.type
_entity_poly.pdbx_seq_one_letter_code
_entity_poly.pdbx_strand_id
1 'polypeptide(L)'
;MEEKSYQYMENPLHVTRREFITIGGIVIAFLALPAVWFKSIATSNNQYIQARTKGLYQDDEKSAVRVSHANQSVMRYYKEFGGEPLGHLSHELLHTGYINRSKGLI
;
A
#
# COMPACT_ATOMS: atom_id res chain seq x y z
N MET A 1 30.54 4.72 -59.97
CA MET A 1 29.95 3.57 -59.23
C MET A 1 31.11 2.89 -58.52
N GLU A 2 31.11 2.94 -57.19
CA GLU A 2 32.22 2.45 -56.37
C GLU A 2 32.03 0.94 -56.12
N GLU A 3 32.97 0.12 -56.57
CA GLU A 3 32.94 -1.33 -56.40
C GLU A 3 33.23 -1.68 -54.93
N LYS A 4 32.18 -1.97 -54.17
CA LYS A 4 32.36 -2.44 -52.79
C LYS A 4 32.74 -3.92 -52.82
N SER A 5 33.98 -4.22 -52.45
CA SER A 5 34.44 -5.60 -52.24
C SER A 5 33.82 -6.11 -50.93
N TYR A 6 32.94 -7.10 -51.02
CA TYR A 6 32.36 -7.75 -49.85
C TYR A 6 33.25 -8.93 -49.47
N GLN A 7 33.94 -8.83 -48.33
CA GLN A 7 34.55 -9.99 -47.70
C GLN A 7 33.46 -10.78 -46.98
N TYR A 8 33.12 -11.95 -47.52
CA TYR A 8 32.18 -12.86 -46.87
C TYR A 8 32.87 -13.51 -45.68
N MET A 9 32.41 -13.17 -44.47
CA MET A 9 32.80 -13.89 -43.26
C MET A 9 31.72 -14.93 -42.95
N GLU A 10 32.11 -16.20 -42.94
CA GLU A 10 31.25 -17.28 -42.46
C GLU A 10 30.92 -17.08 -40.98
N ASN A 11 29.78 -17.62 -40.54
CA ASN A 11 29.30 -17.46 -39.17
C ASN A 11 30.34 -17.94 -38.16
N PRO A 12 31.05 -17.04 -37.45
CA PRO A 12 32.19 -17.42 -36.62
C PRO A 12 31.77 -18.24 -35.39
N LEU A 13 30.49 -18.17 -35.01
CA LEU A 13 29.90 -18.84 -33.86
C LEU A 13 29.21 -20.18 -34.19
N HIS A 14 29.07 -20.54 -35.48
CA HIS A 14 28.40 -21.77 -35.95
C HIS A 14 26.97 -21.99 -35.40
N VAL A 15 26.29 -20.92 -34.97
CA VAL A 15 24.94 -21.00 -34.39
C VAL A 15 23.88 -20.96 -35.49
N THR A 16 22.93 -21.89 -35.47
CA THR A 16 21.79 -21.91 -36.38
C THR A 16 20.78 -20.80 -36.06
N ARG A 17 19.95 -20.40 -37.03
CA ARG A 17 18.93 -19.35 -36.81
C ARG A 17 17.98 -19.67 -35.66
N ARG A 18 17.67 -20.95 -35.44
CA ARG A 18 16.80 -21.40 -34.34
C ARG A 18 17.49 -21.26 -32.99
N GLU A 19 18.74 -21.68 -32.89
CA GLU A 19 19.56 -21.53 -31.68
C GLU A 19 19.80 -20.06 -31.35
N PHE A 20 20.00 -19.19 -32.35
CA PHE A 20 20.13 -17.74 -32.15
C PHE A 20 18.87 -17.13 -31.54
N ILE A 21 17.68 -17.49 -32.05
CA ILE A 21 16.40 -17.02 -31.49
C ILE A 21 16.23 -17.53 -30.05
N THR A 22 16.59 -18.79 -29.79
CA THR A 22 16.52 -19.36 -28.45
C THR A 22 17.46 -18.68 -27.45
N ILE A 23 18.72 -18.45 -27.83
CA ILE A 23 19.71 -17.76 -26.99
C ILE A 23 19.27 -16.31 -26.75
N GLY A 24 18.83 -15.60 -27.80
CA GLY A 24 18.32 -14.23 -27.67
C GLY A 24 17.12 -14.14 -26.73
N GLY A 25 16.18 -15.08 -26.82
CA GLY A 25 15.03 -15.16 -25.91
C GLY A 25 15.45 -15.38 -24.45
N ILE A 26 16.43 -16.26 -24.21
CA ILE A 26 16.97 -16.53 -22.86
C ILE A 26 17.65 -15.28 -22.29
N VAL A 27 18.48 -14.59 -23.08
CA VAL A 27 19.17 -13.36 -22.65
C VAL A 27 18.15 -12.27 -22.30
N ILE A 28 17.12 -12.07 -23.11
CA ILE A 28 16.04 -11.11 -22.82
C ILE A 28 15.31 -11.48 -21.53
N ALA A 29 15.01 -12.76 -21.31
CA ALA A 29 14.36 -13.22 -20.08
C ALA A 29 15.25 -12.94 -18.84
N PHE A 30 16.55 -13.21 -18.92
CA PHE A 30 17.50 -12.91 -17.84
C PHE A 30 17.63 -11.41 -17.57
N LEU A 31 17.67 -10.58 -18.60
CA LEU A 31 17.71 -9.12 -18.46
C LEU A 31 16.40 -8.53 -17.89
N ALA A 32 15.28 -9.23 -18.05
CA ALA A 32 14.00 -8.83 -17.48
C ALA A 32 13.87 -9.16 -15.97
N LEU A 33 14.61 -10.16 -15.44
CA LEU A 33 14.56 -10.54 -14.02
C LEU A 33 14.93 -9.39 -13.06
N PRO A 34 16.00 -8.61 -13.31
CA PRO A 34 16.30 -7.42 -12.50
C PRO A 34 15.15 -6.41 -12.46
N ALA A 35 14.45 -6.18 -13.56
CA ALA A 35 13.35 -5.21 -13.60
C ALA A 35 12.18 -5.62 -12.68
N VAL A 36 11.89 -6.92 -12.58
CA VAL A 36 10.88 -7.45 -11.65
C VAL A 36 11.34 -7.27 -10.20
N TRP A 37 12.62 -7.53 -9.91
CA TRP A 37 13.21 -7.36 -8.58
C TRP A 37 13.26 -5.88 -8.15
N PHE A 38 13.64 -4.97 -9.05
CA PHE A 38 13.62 -3.53 -8.82
C PHE A 38 12.21 -3.00 -8.54
N LYS A 39 11.19 -3.48 -9.27
CA LYS A 39 9.79 -3.15 -8.96
C LYS A 39 9.38 -3.62 -7.56
N SER A 40 9.83 -4.80 -7.14
CA SER A 40 9.57 -5.30 -5.79
C SER A 40 10.20 -4.45 -4.70
N ILE A 41 11.41 -3.90 -4.93
CA ILE A 41 12.09 -3.02 -3.97
C ILE A 41 11.46 -1.64 -3.92
N ALA A 42 11.06 -1.10 -5.07
CA ALA A 42 10.43 0.21 -5.18
C ALA A 42 8.98 0.23 -4.66
N THR A 43 8.38 -0.93 -4.42
CA THR A 43 7.01 -1.03 -3.90
C THR A 43 7.00 -0.89 -2.37
N SER A 44 6.25 0.09 -1.86
CA SER A 44 5.95 0.19 -0.44
C SER A 44 4.93 -0.89 -0.05
N ASN A 45 5.40 -1.98 0.56
CA ASN A 45 4.55 -3.11 0.95
C ASN A 45 3.66 -2.77 2.15
N ASN A 46 2.53 -2.11 1.88
CA ASN A 46 1.54 -1.75 2.88
C ASN A 46 0.57 -2.90 3.24
N GLN A 47 0.97 -4.13 2.91
CA GLN A 47 0.13 -5.33 3.04
C GLN A 47 -0.31 -5.58 4.49
N TYR A 48 0.57 -5.31 5.47
CA TYR A 48 0.24 -5.47 6.88
C TYR A 48 -0.80 -4.46 7.38
N ILE A 49 -0.75 -3.20 6.90
CA ILE A 49 -1.77 -2.20 7.23
C ILE A 49 -3.10 -2.62 6.60
N GLN A 50 -3.10 -3.07 5.35
CA GLN A 50 -4.31 -3.57 4.69
C GLN A 50 -4.91 -4.79 5.42
N ALA A 51 -4.05 -5.73 5.84
CA ALA A 51 -4.48 -6.90 6.60
C ALA A 51 -5.10 -6.51 7.95
N ARG A 52 -4.49 -5.58 8.68
CA ARG A 52 -5.03 -5.06 9.96
C ARG A 52 -6.37 -4.36 9.75
N THR A 53 -6.45 -3.48 8.76
CA THR A 53 -7.69 -2.76 8.40
C THR A 53 -8.80 -3.74 8.05
N LYS A 54 -8.50 -4.77 7.25
CA LYS A 54 -9.47 -5.81 6.88
C LYS A 54 -9.97 -6.58 8.11
N GLY A 55 -9.07 -6.99 9.01
CA GLY A 55 -9.47 -7.67 10.24
C GLY A 55 -10.39 -6.81 11.11
N LEU A 56 -10.04 -5.54 11.30
CA LEU A 56 -10.82 -4.61 12.10
C LEU A 56 -12.25 -4.43 11.56
N TYR A 57 -12.41 -4.32 10.23
CA TYR A 57 -13.74 -4.24 9.61
C TYR A 57 -14.53 -5.53 9.71
N GLN A 58 -13.88 -6.69 9.60
CA GLN A 58 -14.55 -7.99 9.79
C GLN A 58 -15.09 -8.15 11.22
N ASP A 59 -14.38 -7.64 12.21
CA ASP A 59 -14.83 -7.67 13.61
C ASP A 59 -15.98 -6.68 13.85
N ASP A 60 -15.93 -5.49 13.25
CA ASP A 60 -17.03 -4.50 13.30
C ASP A 60 -18.32 -5.07 12.68
N GLU A 61 -18.24 -5.72 11.52
CA GLU A 61 -19.39 -6.32 10.83
C GLU A 61 -20.06 -7.41 11.66
N LYS A 62 -19.29 -8.15 12.48
CA LYS A 62 -19.80 -9.21 13.35
C LYS A 62 -20.35 -8.70 14.68
N SER A 63 -20.11 -7.44 15.03
CA SER A 63 -20.59 -6.87 16.29
C SER A 63 -22.12 -6.78 16.32
N ALA A 64 -22.72 -7.19 17.44
CA ALA A 64 -24.17 -7.09 17.64
C ALA A 64 -24.65 -5.64 17.72
N VAL A 65 -23.79 -4.72 18.19
CA VAL A 65 -24.06 -3.27 18.24
C VAL A 65 -22.97 -2.56 17.45
N ARG A 66 -23.36 -1.90 16.35
CA ARG A 66 -22.43 -1.24 15.41
C ARG A 66 -22.46 0.28 15.44
N VAL A 67 -23.35 0.88 16.24
CA VAL A 67 -23.50 2.33 16.34
C VAL A 67 -23.39 2.78 17.80
N SER A 68 -22.60 3.82 18.06
CA SER A 68 -22.26 4.24 19.42
C SER A 68 -23.47 4.67 20.25
N HIS A 69 -24.48 5.29 19.64
CA HIS A 69 -25.69 5.72 20.35
C HIS A 69 -26.61 4.57 20.77
N ALA A 70 -26.46 3.37 20.19
CA ALA A 70 -27.18 2.17 20.60
C ALA A 70 -26.48 1.39 21.72
N ASN A 71 -25.30 1.84 22.17
CA ASN A 71 -24.57 1.18 23.26
C ASN A 71 -25.30 1.41 24.60
N GLN A 72 -25.74 0.32 25.23
CA GLN A 72 -26.51 0.35 26.47
C GLN A 72 -25.77 1.03 27.63
N SER A 73 -24.46 0.81 27.76
CA SER A 73 -23.64 1.43 28.80
C SER A 73 -23.54 2.94 28.61
N VAL A 74 -23.41 3.40 27.36
CA VAL A 74 -23.35 4.84 27.03
C VAL A 74 -24.70 5.51 27.28
N MET A 75 -25.80 4.88 26.84
CA MET A 75 -27.15 5.38 27.12
C MET A 75 -27.41 5.49 28.63
N ARG A 76 -26.99 4.48 29.39
CA ARG A 76 -27.12 4.49 30.85
C ARG A 76 -26.30 5.60 31.50
N TYR A 77 -25.06 5.80 31.06
CA TYR A 77 -24.21 6.89 31.53
C TYR A 77 -24.89 8.26 31.37
N TYR A 78 -25.42 8.57 30.19
CA TYR A 78 -26.11 9.84 29.97
C TYR A 78 -27.40 9.96 30.79
N LYS A 79 -28.18 8.88 30.90
CA LYS A 79 -29.42 8.85 31.69
C LYS A 79 -29.18 9.06 33.19
N GLU A 80 -28.15 8.44 33.75
CA GLU A 80 -27.92 8.40 35.21
C GLU A 80 -26.99 9.51 35.70
N PHE A 81 -26.12 10.04 34.84
CA PHE A 81 -25.06 10.97 35.25
C PHE A 81 -24.76 12.07 34.21
N GLY A 82 -24.42 11.67 32.98
CA GLY A 82 -23.88 12.59 31.96
C GLY A 82 -24.88 13.62 31.42
N GLY A 83 -26.18 13.44 31.68
CA GLY A 83 -27.25 14.31 31.19
C GLY A 83 -27.38 14.22 29.67
N GLU A 84 -27.05 15.30 28.97
CA GLU A 84 -27.12 15.38 27.51
C GLU A 84 -25.73 15.54 26.85
N PRO A 85 -25.55 15.02 25.62
CA PRO A 85 -24.38 15.33 24.82
C PRO A 85 -24.24 16.84 24.63
N LEU A 86 -23.01 17.35 24.65
CA LEU A 86 -22.71 18.79 24.58
C LEU A 86 -23.23 19.64 25.75
N GLY A 87 -23.81 19.02 26.80
CA GLY A 87 -24.17 19.73 28.02
C GLY A 87 -22.96 20.19 28.83
N HIS A 88 -23.19 21.03 29.85
CA HIS A 88 -22.12 21.61 30.69
C HIS A 88 -21.20 20.54 31.29
N LEU A 89 -21.77 19.50 31.91
CA LEU A 89 -20.99 18.40 32.50
C LEU A 89 -20.19 17.61 31.46
N SER A 90 -20.77 17.41 30.27
CA SER A 90 -20.03 16.81 29.15
C SER A 90 -18.85 17.68 28.74
N HIS A 91 -19.04 19.01 28.61
CA HIS A 91 -17.98 19.94 28.23
C HIS A 91 -16.82 19.95 29.24
N GLU A 92 -17.14 19.91 30.53
CA GLU A 92 -16.16 19.90 31.61
C GLU A 92 -15.33 18.61 31.66
N LEU A 93 -15.97 17.45 31.44
CA LEU A 93 -15.31 16.15 31.61
C LEU A 93 -14.76 15.54 30.32
N LEU A 94 -15.45 15.73 29.19
CA LEU A 94 -15.23 14.99 27.95
C LEU A 94 -14.67 15.85 26.80
N HIS A 95 -14.71 17.18 26.92
CA HIS A 95 -14.19 18.09 25.91
C HIS A 95 -12.86 18.72 26.34
N THR A 96 -12.06 19.14 25.37
CA THR A 96 -10.79 19.83 25.60
C THR A 96 -10.61 20.96 24.57
N GLY A 97 -9.73 21.90 24.90
CA GLY A 97 -9.29 22.96 23.99
C GLY A 97 -7.98 22.63 23.28
N TYR A 98 -7.65 23.45 22.28
CA TYR A 98 -6.36 23.43 21.60
C TYR A 98 -5.47 24.58 22.09
N ILE A 99 -4.17 24.35 22.12
CA ILE A 99 -3.17 25.39 22.43
C ILE A 99 -2.38 25.66 21.15
N ASN A 100 -2.25 26.94 20.79
CA ASN A 100 -1.44 27.34 19.64
C ASN A 100 0.06 27.12 19.94
N ARG A 101 0.68 26.19 19.22
CA ARG A 101 2.11 25.83 19.34
C ARG A 101 2.96 26.23 18.13
N SER A 102 2.45 27.13 17.27
CA SER A 102 3.14 27.52 16.03
C SER A 102 4.53 28.13 16.25
N LYS A 103 4.78 28.72 17.43
CA LYS A 103 6.09 29.31 17.80
C LYS A 103 7.26 28.32 17.78
N GLY A 104 7.00 27.00 17.85
CA GLY A 104 8.03 25.95 17.82
C GLY A 104 8.23 25.28 16.46
N LEU A 105 7.44 25.65 15.46
CA LEU A 105 7.63 25.23 14.08
C LEU A 105 8.59 26.24 13.43
N ILE A 106 9.89 25.96 13.58
CA ILE A 106 10.97 26.57 12.78
C ILE A 106 11.10 25.76 11.49
#